data_AF-A9FTP3-F1
#
_entry.id   AF-A9FTP3-F1
#
_cell.length_a   1.000
_cell.length_b   1.000
_cell.length_c   1.000
_cell.angle_alpha   90.00
_cell.angle_beta   90.00
_cell.angle_gamma   90.00
#
_symmetry.space_group_name_H-M   'P 1'
#
loop_
_entity.id
_entity.type
_entity.pdbx_description
1 polymer ?
#
loop_
_entity_poly.entity_id
_entity_poly.type
_entity_poly.pdbx_seq_one_letter_code
_entity_poly.pdbx_strand_id
1 'polypeptide(L)'
;MVVASLRDVDDPRRFRMGVHWRRRATPERRFVILAANARPTVLAHELGHFFGLGHSGVDDNVMSYARTGAPVSFDAAQIAKIRSAARGYASSKAFEPA
;
A
#
# COMPACT_ATOMS: atom_id res chain seq x y z
N MET A 1 -0.86 2.24 11.70
CA MET A 1 -1.80 2.84 12.68
C MET A 1 -3.22 2.66 12.18
N VAL A 2 -4.17 2.28 13.03
CA VAL A 2 -5.60 2.27 12.68
C VAL A 2 -6.25 3.48 13.34
N VAL A 3 -7.08 4.22 12.60
CA VAL A 3 -7.76 5.45 13.07
C VAL A 3 -9.25 5.38 12.79
N ALA A 4 -10.06 6.20 13.47
CA ALA A 4 -11.51 6.21 13.28
C ALA A 4 -11.92 6.53 11.82
N SER A 5 -11.27 7.51 11.19
CA SER A 5 -11.50 7.86 9.78
C SER A 5 -10.27 8.55 9.17
N LEU A 6 -10.16 8.52 7.84
CA LEU A 6 -9.11 9.20 7.08
C LEU A 6 -9.74 10.10 6.02
N ARG A 7 -9.43 11.39 6.06
CA ARG A 7 -9.81 12.36 5.03
C ARG A 7 -8.70 12.49 4.00
N ASP A 8 -9.06 12.68 2.74
CA ASP A 8 -8.10 12.97 1.69
C ASP A 8 -7.52 14.38 1.86
N VAL A 9 -6.19 14.52 1.73
CA VAL A 9 -5.50 15.81 1.90
C VAL A 9 -5.69 16.71 0.68
N ASP A 10 -5.87 16.12 -0.50
CA ASP A 10 -6.01 16.85 -1.76
C ASP A 10 -7.47 17.24 -2.05
N ASP A 11 -8.43 16.43 -1.59
CA ASP A 11 -9.87 16.73 -1.66
C ASP A 11 -10.54 16.42 -0.32
N PRO A 12 -10.68 17.41 0.58
CA PRO A 12 -11.19 17.17 1.93
C PRO A 12 -12.62 16.63 1.94
N ARG A 13 -13.36 16.65 0.84
CA ARG A 13 -14.71 16.05 0.76
C ARG A 13 -14.67 14.53 0.66
N ARG A 14 -13.51 13.95 0.35
CA ARG A 14 -13.33 12.50 0.19
C ARG A 14 -12.75 11.87 1.44
N PHE A 15 -13.18 10.64 1.69
CA PHE A 15 -12.60 9.77 2.70
C PHE A 15 -11.81 8.65 2.05
N ARG A 16 -10.64 8.36 2.63
CA ARG A 16 -9.79 7.23 2.25
C ARG A 16 -9.97 6.10 3.25
N MET A 17 -9.70 4.87 2.82
CA MET A 17 -9.68 3.71 3.70
C MET A 17 -8.26 3.33 4.14
N GLY A 18 -7.25 3.74 3.38
CA GLY A 18 -5.85 3.50 3.66
C GLY A 18 -4.97 4.55 3.01
N VAL A 19 -3.76 4.70 3.53
CA VAL A 19 -2.68 5.46 2.90
C VAL A 19 -1.33 4.91 3.32
N HIS A 20 -0.47 4.68 2.33
CA HIS A 20 0.97 4.65 2.47
C HIS A 20 1.52 6.05 2.26
N TRP A 21 2.15 6.60 3.30
CA TRP A 21 2.79 7.90 3.24
C TRP A 21 4.30 7.78 3.48
N ARG A 22 5.09 8.46 2.65
CA ARG A 22 6.53 8.60 2.81
C ARG A 22 6.92 10.08 2.81
N ARG A 23 7.78 10.47 3.74
CA ARG A 23 8.36 11.82 3.72
C ARG A 23 9.54 11.83 2.76
N ARG A 24 9.48 12.62 1.69
CA ARG A 24 10.55 12.67 0.67
C ARG A 24 11.93 13.00 1.25
N ALA A 25 12.00 13.89 2.24
CA ALA A 25 13.25 14.28 2.91
C ALA A 25 13.85 13.19 3.82
N THR A 26 13.04 12.20 4.23
CA THR A 26 13.44 11.11 5.13
C THR A 26 12.75 9.83 4.65
N PRO A 27 13.20 9.25 3.52
CA PRO A 27 12.52 8.14 2.83
C PRO A 27 12.50 6.82 3.61
N GLU A 28 13.32 6.71 4.66
CA GLU A 28 13.30 5.63 5.64
C GLU A 28 12.07 5.69 6.55
N ARG A 29 11.46 6.88 6.70
CA ARG A 29 10.22 7.06 7.47
C ARG A 29 9.01 6.89 6.56
N ARG A 30 8.41 5.72 6.64
CA ARG A 30 7.21 5.32 5.91
C ARG A 30 6.13 4.90 6.89
N PHE A 31 4.89 5.24 6.57
CA PHE A 31 3.75 4.99 7.43
C PHE A 31 2.65 4.33 6.64
N VAL A 32 2.02 3.33 7.24
CA VAL A 32 0.76 2.76 6.77
C VAL A 32 -0.30 3.13 7.78
N ILE A 33 -1.33 3.85 7.32
CA ILE A 33 -2.45 4.29 8.13
C ILE A 33 -3.73 3.73 7.51
N LEU A 34 -4.59 3.13 8.33
CA LEU A 34 -5.84 2.52 7.92
C LEU A 34 -7.02 3.16 8.66
N ALA A 35 -8.13 3.36 7.97
CA ALA A 35 -9.39 3.68 8.62
C ALA A 35 -9.97 2.42 9.28
N ALA A 36 -10.70 2.58 10.38
CA ALA A 36 -11.30 1.48 11.13
C ALA A 36 -12.32 0.69 10.28
N ASN A 37 -12.93 1.34 9.29
CA ASN A 37 -13.86 0.73 8.34
C ASN A 37 -13.19 0.26 7.02
N ALA A 38 -11.86 0.13 6.99
CA ALA A 38 -11.17 -0.30 5.79
C ALA A 38 -11.58 -1.71 5.34
N ARG A 39 -11.75 -1.90 4.04
CA ARG A 39 -12.03 -3.23 3.45
C ARG A 39 -10.84 -4.18 3.69
N PRO A 40 -11.08 -5.51 3.74
CA PRO A 40 -10.03 -6.48 4.08
C PRO A 40 -8.74 -6.38 3.24
N THR A 41 -8.83 -5.99 1.97
CA THR A 41 -7.66 -5.93 1.07
C THR A 41 -6.87 -4.62 1.18
N VAL A 42 -7.35 -3.61 1.92
CA VAL A 42 -6.72 -2.29 1.96
C VAL A 42 -5.34 -2.36 2.62
N LEU A 43 -5.19 -3.11 3.72
CA LEU A 43 -3.87 -3.30 4.33
C LEU A 43 -2.87 -3.91 3.34
N ALA A 44 -3.29 -4.93 2.59
CA ALA A 44 -2.44 -5.56 1.59
C ALA A 44 -2.04 -4.55 0.49
N HIS A 45 -2.96 -3.71 0.04
CA HIS A 45 -2.70 -2.64 -0.92
C HIS A 45 -1.65 -1.64 -0.41
N GLU A 46 -1.83 -1.12 0.81
CA GLU A 46 -0.88 -0.16 1.38
C GLU A 46 0.49 -0.79 1.63
N LEU A 47 0.55 -2.07 2.00
CA LEU A 47 1.81 -2.80 2.10
C LEU A 47 2.47 -3.01 0.73
N GLY A 48 1.68 -3.21 -0.33
CA GLY A 48 2.19 -3.19 -1.70
C GLY A 48 2.94 -1.89 -2.01
N HIS A 49 2.34 -0.74 -1.70
CA HIS A 49 3.01 0.56 -1.84
C HIS A 49 4.25 0.69 -0.95
N PHE A 50 4.16 0.25 0.30
CA PHE A 50 5.28 0.26 1.25
C PHE A 50 6.50 -0.48 0.72
N PHE A 51 6.29 -1.62 0.05
CA PHE A 51 7.33 -2.42 -0.62
C PHE A 51 7.62 -2.01 -2.07
N GLY A 52 7.11 -0.85 -2.52
CA GLY A 52 7.50 -0.21 -3.77
C GLY A 52 6.67 -0.61 -4.99
N LEU A 53 5.46 -1.15 -4.80
CA LEU A 53 4.51 -1.33 -5.90
C LEU A 53 3.79 -0.01 -6.22
N GLY A 54 3.53 0.21 -7.52
CA GLY A 54 2.59 1.22 -7.98
C GLY A 54 1.18 0.65 -8.13
N HIS A 55 0.21 1.50 -8.48
CA HIS A 55 -1.11 1.01 -8.88
C HIS A 55 -1.02 0.13 -10.13
N SER A 56 -1.93 -0.83 -10.24
CA SER A 56 -2.10 -1.68 -11.40
C SER A 56 -3.41 -1.35 -12.12
N GLY A 57 -3.42 -1.42 -13.44
CA GLY A 57 -4.65 -1.36 -14.25
C GLY A 57 -5.35 -2.71 -14.44
N VAL A 58 -4.78 -3.79 -13.90
CA VAL A 58 -5.34 -5.14 -14.05
C VAL A 58 -6.47 -5.35 -13.04
N ASP A 59 -7.63 -5.80 -13.52
CA ASP A 59 -8.78 -6.11 -12.67
C ASP A 59 -8.46 -7.14 -11.59
N ASP A 60 -9.05 -6.96 -10.41
CA ASP A 60 -8.86 -7.82 -9.23
C ASP A 60 -7.40 -7.99 -8.77
N ASN A 61 -6.46 -7.19 -9.29
CA ASN A 61 -5.15 -7.05 -8.70
C ASN A 61 -5.27 -6.30 -7.37
N VAL A 62 -4.51 -6.70 -6.34
CA VAL A 62 -4.49 -6.00 -5.04
C VAL A 62 -4.17 -4.50 -5.23
N MET A 63 -3.30 -4.16 -6.19
CA MET A 63 -2.90 -2.78 -6.50
C MET A 63 -3.85 -2.03 -7.46
N SER A 64 -4.96 -2.64 -7.86
CA SER A 64 -5.97 -2.04 -8.72
C SER A 64 -7.15 -1.49 -7.93
N TYR A 65 -7.85 -0.51 -8.51
CA TYR A 65 -9.14 -0.01 -8.04
C TYR A 65 -10.33 -0.81 -8.59
N ALA A 66 -10.13 -1.53 -9.70
CA ALA A 66 -11.19 -2.26 -10.39
C ALA A 66 -11.41 -3.65 -9.79
N ARG A 67 -12.68 -4.04 -9.64
CA ARG A 67 -13.10 -5.33 -9.07
C ARG A 67 -14.20 -5.93 -9.91
N THR A 68 -14.02 -7.17 -10.37
CA THR A 68 -15.06 -7.94 -11.08
C THR A 68 -15.80 -8.91 -10.15
N GLY A 69 -15.23 -9.17 -8.97
CA GLY A 69 -15.73 -10.15 -8.01
C GLY A 69 -14.88 -11.43 -7.95
N ALA A 70 -13.87 -11.55 -8.80
CA ALA A 70 -12.88 -12.62 -8.73
C ALA A 70 -11.97 -12.48 -7.48
N PRO A 71 -11.28 -13.57 -7.07
CA PRO A 71 -10.31 -13.49 -5.98
C PRO A 71 -9.21 -12.46 -6.23
N VAL A 72 -8.99 -11.59 -5.25
CA VAL A 72 -8.00 -10.51 -5.35
C VAL A 72 -6.60 -11.04 -5.04
N SER A 73 -5.62 -10.78 -5.92
CA SER A 73 -4.25 -11.28 -5.74
C SER A 73 -3.17 -10.32 -6.28
N PHE A 74 -1.93 -10.54 -5.85
CA PHE A 74 -0.75 -9.96 -6.49
C PHE A 74 -0.30 -10.87 -7.63
N ASP A 75 0.23 -10.30 -8.70
CA ASP A 75 0.88 -11.08 -9.75
C ASP A 75 2.27 -11.60 -9.31
N ALA A 76 2.82 -12.53 -10.10
CA ALA A 76 4.09 -13.17 -9.78
C ALA A 76 5.26 -12.17 -9.67
N ALA A 77 5.29 -11.13 -10.51
CA ALA A 77 6.35 -10.13 -10.50
C ALA A 77 6.24 -9.22 -9.26
N GLN A 78 5.03 -8.83 -8.90
CA GLN A 78 4.72 -8.10 -7.67
C GLN A 78 5.13 -8.91 -6.43
N ILE A 79 4.80 -10.21 -6.37
CA ILE A 79 5.20 -11.10 -5.28
C ILE A 79 6.72 -11.18 -5.17
N ALA A 80 7.44 -11.34 -6.29
CA ALA A 80 8.90 -11.39 -6.29
C ALA A 80 9.50 -10.08 -5.75
N LYS A 81 8.98 -8.93 -6.19
CA LYS A 81 9.40 -7.60 -5.72
C LYS A 81 9.15 -7.40 -4.22
N ILE A 82 7.95 -7.73 -3.75
CA ILE A 82 7.59 -7.67 -2.32
C ILE A 82 8.54 -8.54 -1.51
N ARG A 83 8.79 -9.79 -1.91
CA ARG A 83 9.68 -10.69 -1.19
C ARG A 83 11.11 -10.17 -1.12
N SER A 84 11.62 -9.61 -2.21
CA SER A 84 12.96 -9.01 -2.23
C SER A 84 13.06 -7.81 -1.27
N ALA A 85 12.12 -6.87 -1.38
CA ALA A 85 12.08 -5.68 -0.54
C ALA A 85 11.86 -6.01 0.94
N ALA A 86 10.97 -6.97 1.24
CA ALA A 86 10.70 -7.41 2.61
C ALA A 86 11.92 -8.06 3.27
N ARG A 87 12.70 -8.85 2.53
CA ARG A 87 13.97 -9.41 3.05
C ARG A 87 14.98 -8.31 3.38
N GLY A 88 15.15 -7.33 2.49
CA GLY A 88 16.03 -6.18 2.74
C GLY A 88 15.57 -5.34 3.94
N TYR A 89 14.26 -5.13 4.06
CA TYR A 89 13.68 -4.42 5.19
C TYR A 89 13.86 -5.17 6.51
N ALA A 90 13.67 -6.49 6.52
CA ALA A 90 13.84 -7.30 7.73
C ALA A 90 15.30 -7.31 8.22
N SER A 91 16.29 -7.24 7.32
CA SER A 91 17.71 -7.30 7.69
C SER A 91 18.27 -5.96 8.17
N SER A 92 17.84 -4.85 7.58
CA SER A 92 18.47 -3.53 7.79
C SER A 92 17.51 -2.43 8.24
N LYS A 93 16.20 -2.68 8.16
CA LYS A 93 15.13 -1.66 8.21
C LYS A 93 15.31 -0.54 7.17
N ALA A 94 16.24 -0.67 6.24
CA ALA A 94 16.48 0.27 5.17
C ALA A 94 15.65 -0.10 3.94
N PHE A 95 15.34 0.92 3.15
CA PHE A 95 14.81 0.75 1.81
C PHE A 95 15.77 1.41 0.84
N GLU A 96 16.10 0.73 -0.25
CA GLU A 96 16.77 1.38 -1.37
C GLU A 96 15.94 2.59 -1.83
N PRO A 97 16.57 3.74 -2.11
CA PRO A 97 15.89 4.85 -2.74
C PRO A 97 15.32 4.37 -4.09
N ALA A 98 14.04 4.66 -4.30
CA ALA A 98 13.32 4.33 -5.53
C ALA A 98 13.51 5.42 -6.59
#